data_AF-A0A933YGE2-F1
#
_entry.id   AF-A0A933YGE2-F1
#
_cell.length_a   1.000
_cell.length_b   1.000
_cell.length_c   1.000
_cell.angle_alpha   90.00
_cell.angle_beta   90.00
_cell.angle_gamma   90.00
#
_symmetry.space_group_name_H-M   'P 1'
#
loop_
_entity.id
_entity.type
_entity.pdbx_description
1 polymer ?
#
loop_
_entity_poly.entity_id
_entity_poly.type
_entity_poly.pdbx_seq_one_letter_code
_entity_poly.pdbx_strand_id
1 'polypeptide(L)'
;METVLLIAQIVALLGVTAVCVFLVIVLIRVKETLTNIERDIKGVTERTMPVLENIDYVSSRLRGITDNIDDQVLMVREAVGSMKEIADNVVNLEREVQARLEGPILDTVSFVAAIFKGVKTFAERLRA
;
A
#
# COMPACT_ATOMS: atom_id res chain seq x y z
N MET A 1 -49.16 74.58 -27.29
CA MET A 1 -49.07 73.27 -26.60
C MET A 1 -48.61 72.16 -27.55
N GLU A 2 -49.09 72.12 -28.79
CA GLU A 2 -48.68 71.10 -29.78
C GLU A 2 -47.18 71.07 -30.10
N THR A 3 -46.52 72.22 -30.25
CA THR A 3 -45.06 72.29 -30.52
C THR A 3 -44.22 71.69 -29.39
N VAL A 4 -44.62 71.88 -28.13
CA VAL A 4 -43.95 71.30 -26.97
C VAL A 4 -44.11 69.78 -26.97
N LEU A 5 -45.29 69.29 -27.33
CA LEU A 5 -45.61 67.86 -27.42
C LEU A 5 -44.80 67.18 -28.54
N LEU A 6 -44.63 67.86 -29.68
CA LEU A 6 -43.86 67.37 -30.83
C LEU A 6 -42.35 67.28 -30.52
N ILE A 7 -41.79 68.29 -29.84
CA ILE A 7 -40.39 68.26 -29.39
C ILE A 7 -40.16 67.14 -28.37
N ALA A 8 -41.08 66.99 -27.40
CA ALA A 8 -41.00 65.91 -26.42
C ALA A 8 -41.03 64.52 -27.08
N GLN A 9 -41.85 64.34 -28.12
CA GLN A 9 -41.93 63.08 -28.87
C GLN A 9 -40.64 62.78 -29.65
N ILE A 10 -40.01 63.78 -30.28
CA ILE A 10 -38.71 63.61 -30.98
C ILE A 10 -37.62 63.21 -29.99
N VAL A 11 -37.55 63.88 -28.84
CA VAL A 11 -36.57 63.57 -27.78
C VAL A 11 -36.80 62.16 -27.22
N ALA A 12 -38.05 61.78 -26.99
CA ALA A 12 -38.38 60.43 -26.53
C ALA A 12 -37.97 59.36 -27.55
N LEU A 13 -38.23 59.58 -28.85
CA LEU A 13 -37.81 58.67 -29.92
C LEU A 13 -36.29 58.51 -29.96
N LEU A 14 -35.53 59.61 -29.90
CA LEU A 14 -34.07 59.56 -29.84
C LEU A 14 -33.57 58.80 -28.61
N GLY A 15 -34.20 59.00 -27.45
CA GLY A 15 -33.88 58.27 -26.23
C GLY A 15 -34.09 56.77 -26.37
N VAL A 16 -35.22 56.36 -26.93
CA VAL A 16 -35.52 54.93 -27.19
C VAL A 16 -34.49 54.34 -28.16
N THR A 17 -34.17 55.02 -29.25
CA THR A 17 -33.16 54.54 -30.21
C THR A 17 -31.80 54.35 -29.54
N ALA A 18 -31.36 55.31 -28.72
CA ALA A 18 -30.09 55.20 -28.00
C ALA A 18 -30.07 54.00 -27.04
N VAL A 19 -31.15 53.78 -26.30
CA VAL A 19 -31.28 52.63 -25.39
C VAL A 19 -31.27 51.31 -26.16
N CYS A 20 -31.96 51.23 -27.30
CA CYS A 20 -31.95 50.03 -28.14
C CYS A 20 -30.54 49.67 -28.63
N VAL A 21 -29.77 50.66 -29.11
CA VAL A 21 -28.38 50.43 -29.55
C VAL A 21 -27.51 49.97 -28.37
N PHE A 22 -27.65 50.62 -27.21
CA PHE A 22 -26.92 50.24 -26.01
C PHE A 22 -27.22 48.79 -25.59
N LEU A 23 -28.50 48.39 -25.61
CA LEU A 23 -28.93 47.03 -25.29
C LEU A 23 -28.30 45.99 -26.22
N VAL A 24 -28.26 46.26 -27.52
CA VAL A 24 -27.65 45.36 -28.50
C VAL A 24 -26.16 45.16 -28.20
N ILE A 25 -25.43 46.24 -27.90
CA ILE A 25 -24.00 46.17 -27.55
C ILE A 25 -23.78 45.32 -26.29
N VAL A 26 -24.60 45.51 -25.26
CA VAL A 26 -24.52 44.74 -24.01
C VAL A 26 -24.81 43.26 -24.27
N LEU A 27 -25.83 42.93 -25.05
CA LEU A 27 -26.16 41.55 -25.40
C LEU A 27 -25.01 40.84 -26.13
N ILE A 28 -24.31 41.53 -27.03
CA ILE A 28 -23.15 40.98 -27.73
C ILE A 28 -22.04 40.64 -26.72
N ARG A 29 -21.71 41.57 -25.80
CA ARG A 29 -20.69 41.33 -24.77
C ARG A 29 -21.04 40.18 -23.84
N VAL A 30 -22.31 40.07 -23.45
CA VAL A 30 -22.80 38.96 -22.61
C VAL A 30 -22.66 37.63 -23.34
N LYS A 31 -23.03 37.58 -24.62
CA LYS A 31 -22.89 36.37 -25.45
C LYS A 31 -21.42 35.94 -25.58
N GLU A 32 -20.51 36.88 -25.82
CA GLU A 32 -19.07 36.60 -25.87
C GLU A 32 -18.55 36.06 -24.54
N THR A 33 -18.97 36.67 -23.43
CA THR A 33 -18.58 36.23 -22.08
C THR A 33 -19.08 34.82 -21.79
N LEU A 34 -20.33 34.51 -22.12
CA LEU A 34 -20.89 33.16 -21.97
C LEU A 34 -20.15 32.14 -22.83
N THR A 35 -19.78 32.51 -24.05
CA THR A 35 -19.04 31.62 -24.97
C THR A 35 -17.64 31.31 -24.43
N ASN A 36 -16.98 32.29 -23.81
CA ASN A 36 -15.67 32.09 -23.18
C ASN A 36 -15.78 31.20 -21.94
N ILE A 37 -16.80 31.44 -21.10
CA ILE A 37 -17.08 30.59 -19.93
C ILE A 37 -17.35 29.14 -20.36
N GLU A 38 -18.14 28.92 -21.42
CA GLU A 38 -18.42 27.58 -21.92
C GLU A 38 -17.13 26.87 -22.39
N ARG A 39 -16.22 27.59 -23.06
CA ARG A 39 -14.91 27.04 -23.43
C ARG A 39 -14.06 26.69 -22.22
N ASP A 40 -14.02 27.56 -21.22
CA ASP A 40 -13.24 27.33 -20.01
C ASP A 40 -13.76 26.11 -19.24
N ILE A 41 -15.09 25.98 -19.11
CA ILE A 41 -15.73 24.82 -18.46
C ILE A 41 -15.43 23.52 -19.24
N LYS A 42 -15.49 23.55 -20.58
CA LYS A 42 -15.13 22.39 -21.40
C LYS A 42 -13.66 22.01 -21.20
N GLY A 43 -12.76 23.00 -21.20
CA GLY A 43 -11.33 22.77 -20.96
C GLY A 43 -11.03 22.23 -19.56
N VAL A 44 -11.77 22.66 -18.53
CA VAL A 44 -11.68 22.09 -17.18
C VAL A 44 -12.18 20.65 -17.18
N THR A 45 -13.35 20.39 -17.76
CA THR A 45 -13.95 19.04 -17.82
C THR A 45 -13.02 18.05 -18.53
N GLU A 46 -12.46 18.42 -19.68
CA GLU A 46 -11.53 17.60 -20.44
C GLU A 46 -10.24 17.27 -19.67
N ARG A 47 -9.80 18.17 -18.78
CA ARG A 47 -8.61 17.94 -17.94
C ARG A 47 -8.92 17.20 -16.65
N THR A 48 -10.12 17.36 -16.09
CA THR A 48 -10.50 16.78 -14.80
C THR A 48 -11.03 15.35 -14.92
N MET A 49 -11.73 15.00 -16.00
CA MET A 49 -12.17 13.62 -16.28
C MET A 49 -11.03 12.60 -16.22
N PRO A 50 -9.90 12.78 -16.92
CA PRO A 50 -8.80 11.81 -16.87
C PRO A 50 -8.15 11.74 -15.49
N VAL A 51 -8.15 12.83 -14.70
CA VAL A 51 -7.60 12.79 -13.34
C VAL A 51 -8.49 11.95 -12.42
N LEU A 52 -9.81 12.06 -12.52
CA LEU A 52 -10.74 11.21 -11.77
C LEU A 52 -10.57 9.73 -12.15
N GLU A 53 -10.48 9.43 -13.45
CA GLU A 53 -10.31 8.06 -13.94
C GLU A 53 -8.97 7.45 -13.48
N ASN A 54 -7.90 8.25 -13.44
CA ASN A 54 -6.62 7.83 -12.88
C ASN A 54 -6.68 7.58 -11.36
N ILE A 55 -7.51 8.32 -10.61
CA ILE A 55 -7.68 8.08 -9.16
C ILE A 55 -8.37 6.75 -8.89
N ASP A 56 -9.39 6.38 -9.67
CA ASP A 56 -10.05 5.07 -9.56
C ASP A 56 -9.08 3.93 -9.94
N TYR A 57 -8.31 4.12 -11.01
CA TYR A 57 -7.27 3.17 -11.40
C TYR A 57 -6.20 2.99 -10.31
N VAL A 58 -5.68 4.08 -9.74
CA VAL A 58 -4.67 4.03 -8.67
C VAL A 58 -5.26 3.39 -7.41
N SER A 59 -6.49 3.74 -7.03
CA SER A 59 -7.17 3.19 -5.85
C SER A 59 -7.42 1.68 -5.98
N SER A 60 -7.84 1.22 -7.16
CA SER A 60 -7.99 -0.21 -7.43
C SER A 60 -6.66 -0.97 -7.39
N ARG A 61 -5.59 -0.38 -7.95
CA ARG A 61 -4.23 -0.95 -7.89
C ARG A 61 -3.72 -1.05 -6.46
N LEU A 62 -3.96 -0.02 -5.63
CA LEU A 62 -3.58 0.00 -4.22
C LEU A 62 -4.29 -1.06 -3.39
N ARG A 63 -5.59 -1.28 -3.63
CA ARG A 63 -6.32 -2.41 -3.00
C ARG A 63 -5.69 -3.74 -3.37
N GLY A 64 -5.43 -3.97 -4.66
CA GLY A 64 -4.78 -5.20 -5.12
C GLY A 64 -3.38 -5.40 -4.50
N ILE A 65 -2.58 -4.34 -4.36
CA ILE A 65 -1.27 -4.44 -3.68
C ILE A 65 -1.45 -4.80 -2.20
N THR A 66 -2.43 -4.21 -1.52
CA THR A 66 -2.71 -4.46 -0.10
C THR A 66 -3.13 -5.91 0.13
N ASP A 67 -4.03 -6.44 -0.71
CA ASP A 67 -4.46 -7.85 -0.63
C ASP A 67 -3.29 -8.81 -0.83
N ASN A 68 -2.41 -8.53 -1.80
CA ASN A 68 -1.20 -9.34 -2.05
C ASN A 68 -0.19 -9.25 -0.89
N ILE A 69 -0.14 -8.14 -0.14
CA ILE A 69 0.73 -8.00 1.02
C ILE A 69 0.23 -8.89 2.16
N ASP A 70 -1.07 -8.94 2.41
CA ASP A 70 -1.64 -9.82 3.44
C ASP A 70 -1.33 -11.29 3.15
N ASP A 71 -1.47 -11.73 1.89
CA ASP A 71 -1.11 -13.09 1.46
C ASP A 71 0.39 -13.39 1.63
N GLN A 72 1.27 -12.42 1.29
CA GLN A 72 2.71 -12.58 1.47
C GLN A 72 3.11 -12.66 2.94
N VAL A 73 2.48 -11.87 3.81
CA VAL A 73 2.72 -11.93 5.26
C VAL A 73 2.28 -13.28 5.83
N LEU A 74 1.18 -13.84 5.33
CA LEU A 74 0.66 -15.13 5.75
C LEU A 74 1.63 -16.27 5.37
N MET A 75 2.12 -16.28 4.12
CA MET A 75 3.14 -17.24 3.66
C MET A 75 4.45 -17.12 4.47
N VAL A 76 4.91 -15.90 4.78
CA VAL A 76 6.11 -15.71 5.60
C VAL A 76 5.89 -16.24 7.01
N ARG A 77 4.72 -16.01 7.61
CA ARG A 77 4.35 -16.58 8.92
C ARG A 77 4.38 -18.10 8.90
N GLU A 78 3.83 -18.73 7.87
CA GLU A 78 3.86 -20.19 7.72
C GLU A 78 5.28 -20.72 7.58
N ALA A 79 6.10 -20.10 6.73
CA ALA A 79 7.50 -20.48 6.55
C ALA A 79 8.31 -20.37 7.86
N VAL A 80 8.10 -19.30 8.62
CA VAL A 80 8.71 -19.13 9.95
C VAL A 80 8.20 -20.20 10.93
N GLY A 81 6.90 -20.55 10.86
CA GLY A 81 6.32 -21.64 11.63
C GLY A 81 6.98 -22.98 11.34
N SER A 82 7.15 -23.34 10.06
CA SER A 82 7.82 -24.58 9.64
C SER A 82 9.29 -24.62 10.05
N MET A 83 10.00 -23.48 9.95
CA MET A 83 11.40 -23.40 10.43
C MET A 83 11.50 -23.63 11.94
N LYS A 84 10.56 -23.09 12.71
CA LYS A 84 10.48 -23.35 14.16
C LYS A 84 10.24 -24.82 14.44
N GLU A 85 9.31 -25.45 13.73
CA GLU A 85 9.01 -26.88 13.90
C GLU A 85 10.22 -27.77 13.58
N ILE A 86 10.98 -27.46 12.52
CA ILE A 86 12.24 -28.14 12.20
C ILE A 86 13.24 -27.96 13.34
N ALA A 87 13.41 -26.73 13.85
CA ALA A 87 14.32 -26.47 14.96
C ALA A 87 13.92 -27.25 16.23
N ASP A 88 12.64 -27.27 16.57
CA ASP A 88 12.11 -28.03 17.71
C ASP A 88 12.35 -29.54 17.54
N ASN A 89 12.15 -30.07 16.33
CA ASN A 89 12.45 -31.47 16.00
C ASN A 89 13.94 -31.81 16.10
N VAL A 90 14.82 -30.91 15.64
CA VAL A 90 16.28 -31.09 15.75
C VAL A 90 16.71 -31.12 17.21
N VAL A 91 16.19 -30.20 18.03
CA VAL A 91 16.48 -30.17 19.47
C VAL A 91 15.97 -31.43 20.18
N ASN A 92 14.78 -31.91 19.81
CA ASN A 92 14.24 -33.15 20.36
C ASN A 92 15.07 -34.37 19.95
N LEU A 93 15.53 -34.42 18.70
CA LEU A 93 16.42 -35.48 18.22
C LEU A 93 17.74 -35.47 18.96
N GLU A 94 18.35 -34.30 19.16
CA GLU A 94 19.58 -34.14 19.94
C GLU A 94 19.41 -34.67 21.37
N ARG A 95 18.30 -34.30 22.04
CA ARG A 95 17.98 -34.79 23.38
C ARG A 95 17.79 -36.31 23.42
N GLU A 96 17.09 -36.88 22.44
CA GLU A 96 16.87 -38.33 22.39
C GLU A 96 18.19 -39.08 22.13
N VAL A 97 19.02 -38.56 21.23
CA VAL A 97 20.35 -39.12 20.92
C VAL A 97 21.26 -39.04 22.14
N GLN A 98 21.29 -37.91 22.84
CA GLN A 98 22.06 -37.75 24.07
C GLN A 98 21.60 -38.73 25.15
N ALA A 99 20.29 -38.84 25.38
CA ALA A 99 19.71 -39.75 26.37
C ALA A 99 20.02 -41.23 26.06
N ARG A 100 20.04 -41.63 24.77
CA ARG A 100 20.38 -42.99 24.36
C ARG A 100 21.87 -43.29 24.35
N LEU A 101 22.74 -42.29 24.18
CA LEU A 101 24.19 -42.46 24.14
C LEU A 101 24.85 -42.35 25.53
N GLU A 102 24.29 -41.57 26.45
CA GLU A 102 24.86 -41.41 27.80
C GLU A 102 25.01 -42.74 28.54
N GLY A 103 23.97 -43.60 28.51
CA GLY A 103 24.01 -44.92 29.17
C GLY A 103 25.11 -45.84 28.61
N PRO A 104 25.10 -46.18 27.31
CA PRO A 104 26.09 -47.07 26.71
C PRO A 104 27.53 -46.55 26.77
N ILE A 105 27.74 -45.23 26.64
CA ILE A 105 29.09 -44.65 26.70
C ILE A 105 29.63 -44.71 28.13
N LEU A 106 28.83 -44.37 29.15
CA LEU A 106 29.24 -44.49 30.55
C LEU A 106 29.58 -45.93 30.93
N ASP A 107 28.79 -46.89 30.47
CA ASP A 107 29.03 -48.31 30.69
C ASP A 107 30.29 -48.81 29.98
N THR A 108 30.53 -48.38 28.73
CA THR A 108 31.74 -48.78 27.98
C THR A 108 33.00 -48.16 28.58
N VAL A 109 32.95 -46.88 28.95
CA VAL A 109 34.08 -46.18 29.57
C VAL A 109 34.41 -46.77 30.94
N SER A 110 33.40 -47.10 31.74
CA SER A 110 33.61 -47.74 33.04
C SER A 110 34.16 -49.17 32.92
N PHE A 111 33.72 -49.95 31.93
CA PHE A 111 34.27 -51.29 31.67
C PHE A 111 35.74 -51.24 31.23
N VAL A 112 36.08 -50.34 30.31
CA VAL A 112 37.47 -50.12 29.88
C VAL A 112 38.34 -49.63 31.05
N ALA A 113 37.84 -48.66 31.82
CA ALA A 113 38.54 -48.17 33.02
C ALA A 113 38.75 -49.29 34.05
N ALA A 114 37.76 -50.17 34.25
CA ALA A 114 37.87 -51.33 35.14
C ALA A 114 38.92 -52.34 34.65
N ILE A 115 38.99 -52.62 33.34
CA ILE A 115 40.03 -53.48 32.75
C ILE A 115 41.42 -52.89 32.99
N PHE A 116 41.62 -51.61 32.67
CA PHE A 116 42.91 -50.94 32.90
C PHE A 116 43.30 -50.94 34.38
N LYS A 117 42.34 -50.71 35.28
CA LYS A 117 42.56 -50.76 36.72
C LYS A 117 42.89 -52.18 37.19
N GLY A 118 42.24 -53.20 36.64
CA GLY A 118 42.53 -54.61 36.89
C GLY A 118 43.95 -54.99 36.46
N VAL A 119 44.35 -54.63 35.23
CA VAL A 119 45.71 -54.87 34.71
C VAL A 119 46.76 -54.14 35.54
N LYS A 120 46.51 -52.88 35.91
CA LYS A 120 47.43 -52.10 36.76
C LYS A 120 47.58 -52.74 38.15
N THR A 121 46.47 -53.14 38.77
CA THR A 121 46.48 -53.81 40.08
C THR A 121 47.22 -55.15 40.01
N PHE A 122 47.04 -55.91 38.92
CA PHE A 122 47.75 -57.17 38.70
C PHE A 122 49.25 -56.96 38.49
N ALA A 123 49.64 -55.93 37.73
CA ALA A 123 51.04 -55.58 37.51
C ALA A 123 51.73 -55.08 38.79
N GLU A 124 51.03 -54.34 39.64
CA GLU A 124 51.53 -53.91 40.95
C GLU A 124 51.69 -55.11 41.91
N ARG A 125 50.75 -56.06 41.88
CA ARG A 125 50.80 -57.27 42.73
C ARG A 125 51.83 -58.32 42.28
N LEU A 126 52.21 -58.32 41.01
CA LEU A 126 53.26 -59.19 40.45
C LEU A 126 54.67 -58.60 40.64
N ARG A 127 54.78 -57.30 40.90
CA ARG A 127 56.05 -56.59 41.17
C ARG A 127 56.35 -56.43 42.67
N ALA A 128 55.43 -56.80 43.55
CA ALA A 128 55.62 -56.91 45.00
C ALA A 128 55.97 -58.36 45.36
#